data_AF-A0AAW7IG17-F1
#
_entry.id   AF-A0AAW7IG17-F1
#
_cell.length_a   1.000
_cell.length_b   1.000
_cell.length_c   1.000
_cell.angle_alpha   90.00
_cell.angle_beta   90.00
_cell.angle_gamma   90.00
#
_symmetry.space_group_name_H-M   'P 1'
#
loop_
_entity.id
_entity.type
_entity.pdbx_description
1 polymer ?
#
loop_
_entity_poly.entity_id
_entity_poly.type
_entity_poly.pdbx_seq_one_letter_code
_entity_poly.pdbx_strand_id
1 'polypeptide(L)'
;MKRAIGIFLTLSSVLTYLIVDMLYDPLKETETRKDMNSGVTIVTVHYQYPLMFWVICVILIITFILGIYFILAKEKQYEECPFCDTPEYTRNK
;
A
#
# COMPACT_ATOMS: atom_id res chain seq x y z
N MET A 1 -19.17 6.67 -0.94
CA MET A 1 -18.56 5.68 0.02
C MET A 1 -17.15 5.23 -0.35
N LYS A 2 -16.87 4.97 -1.64
CA LYS A 2 -15.55 4.50 -2.12
C LYS A 2 -14.38 5.38 -1.70
N ARG A 3 -14.58 6.70 -1.72
CA ARG A 3 -13.58 7.69 -1.32
C ARG A 3 -13.18 7.61 0.16
N ALA A 4 -14.14 7.36 1.07
CA ALA A 4 -13.85 7.19 2.50
C ALA A 4 -13.09 5.87 2.77
N ILE A 5 -13.46 4.80 2.06
CA ILE A 5 -12.74 3.52 2.10
C ILE A 5 -11.30 3.71 1.61
N GLY A 6 -11.10 4.48 0.53
CA GLY A 6 -9.77 4.81 0.02
C GLY A 6 -8.90 5.54 1.06
N ILE A 7 -9.45 6.57 1.72
CA ILE A 7 -8.75 7.30 2.79
C ILE A 7 -8.37 6.35 3.94
N PHE A 8 -9.31 5.50 4.37
CA PHE A 8 -9.05 4.54 5.43
C PHE A 8 -7.93 3.55 5.06
N LEU A 9 -7.96 3.00 3.85
CA LEU A 9 -6.91 2.10 3.36
C LEU A 9 -5.54 2.78 3.31
N THR A 10 -5.47 4.01 2.81
CA THR A 10 -4.19 4.76 2.76
C THR A 10 -3.64 5.03 4.17
N LEU A 11 -4.47 5.50 5.10
CA LEU A 11 -4.04 5.78 6.47
C LEU A 11 -3.66 4.50 7.22
N SER A 12 -4.46 3.44 7.08
CA SER A 12 -4.14 2.15 7.68
C SER A 12 -2.82 1.60 7.16
N SER A 13 -2.56 1.70 5.85
CA SER A 13 -1.30 1.23 5.28
C SER A 13 -0.09 1.98 5.85
N VAL A 14 -0.18 3.31 5.95
CA VAL A 14 0.91 4.12 6.50
C VAL A 14 1.12 3.81 7.99
N LEU A 15 0.04 3.69 8.75
CA LEU A 15 0.11 3.37 10.17
C LEU A 15 0.71 1.97 10.41
N THR A 16 0.27 0.97 9.64
CA THR A 16 0.81 -0.38 9.74
C THR A 16 2.28 -0.43 9.34
N TYR A 17 2.71 0.35 8.34
CA TYR A 17 4.13 0.47 8.00
C TYR A 17 4.95 0.97 9.19
N LEU A 18 4.51 2.04 9.86
CA LEU A 18 5.21 2.58 11.03
C LEU A 18 5.29 1.57 12.18
N ILE A 19 4.23 0.81 12.42
CA ILE A 19 4.22 -0.23 13.46
C ILE A 19 5.23 -1.35 13.12
N VAL A 20 5.25 -1.78 11.85
CA VAL A 20 6.13 -2.84 11.38
C VAL A 20 7.59 -2.40 11.42
N ASP A 21 7.89 -1.17 11.03
CA ASP A 21 9.23 -0.57 11.11
C ASP A 21 9.75 -0.52 12.56
N MET A 22 8.88 -0.22 13.52
CA MET A 22 9.25 -0.24 14.95
C MET A 22 9.37 -1.66 15.53
N LEU A 23 8.65 -2.64 14.98
CA LEU A 23 8.60 -4.00 15.53
C LEU A 23 9.71 -4.90 14.97
N TYR A 24 10.15 -4.66 13.74
CA TYR A 24 11.14 -5.50 13.08
C TYR A 24 12.52 -4.86 13.16
N ASP A 25 13.35 -5.37 14.08
CA ASP A 25 14.77 -5.02 14.11
C ASP A 25 15.54 -5.76 12.98
N PRO A 26 16.52 -5.09 12.36
CA PRO A 26 17.38 -5.75 11.39
C PRO A 26 18.24 -6.81 12.09
N LEU A 27 18.23 -8.03 11.55
CA LEU A 27 19.03 -9.13 12.06
C LEU A 27 20.50 -8.88 11.71
N LYS A 28 21.37 -9.03 12.72
CA LYS A 28 22.81 -8.92 12.57
C LYS A 28 23.37 -10.26 12.11
N GLU A 29 23.73 -10.35 10.84
CA GLU A 29 24.48 -11.47 10.29
C GLU A 29 25.98 -11.15 10.30
N THR A 30 26.79 -12.05 10.83
CA THR A 30 28.24 -11.85 10.94
C THR A 30 28.94 -12.88 10.07
N GLU A 31 29.43 -12.43 8.92
CA GLU A 31 30.18 -13.23 7.96
C GLU A 31 31.67 -13.15 8.31
N THR A 32 32.26 -14.28 8.70
CA THR A 32 33.70 -14.34 9.00
C THR A 32 34.41 -15.01 7.81
N ARG A 33 35.15 -14.21 7.03
CA ARG A 33 35.98 -14.72 5.94
C ARG A 33 37.44 -14.63 6.33
N LYS A 34 38.13 -15.77 6.32
CA LYS A 34 39.58 -15.81 6.48
C LYS A 34 40.23 -15.68 5.11
N ASP A 35 40.99 -14.62 4.91
CA ASP A 35 41.79 -14.46 3.70
C ASP A 35 42.95 -15.47 3.73
N MET A 36 42.92 -16.43 2.79
CA MET A 36 43.91 -17.51 2.70
C MET A 36 45.32 -16.98 2.33
N ASN A 37 45.43 -15.78 1.78
CA ASN A 37 46.70 -15.22 1.34
C ASN A 37 47.39 -14.35 2.42
N SER A 38 46.62 -13.57 3.17
CA SER A 38 47.17 -12.68 4.22
C SER A 38 47.03 -13.24 5.63
N GLY A 39 46.26 -14.32 5.83
CA GLY A 39 45.94 -14.88 7.15
C GLY A 39 45.01 -14.00 7.99
N VAL A 40 44.59 -12.84 7.47
CA VAL A 40 43.72 -11.87 8.14
C VAL A 40 42.28 -12.39 8.15
N THR A 41 41.67 -12.34 9.34
CA THR A 41 40.25 -12.65 9.52
C THR A 41 39.44 -11.39 9.29
N ILE A 42 38.69 -11.34 8.19
CA ILE A 42 37.77 -10.25 7.88
C ILE A 42 36.41 -10.61 8.47
N VAL A 43 35.94 -9.79 9.41
CA VAL A 43 34.60 -9.91 9.98
C VAL A 43 33.72 -8.86 9.33
N THR A 44 32.77 -9.30 8.52
CA THR A 44 31.79 -8.41 7.88
C THR A 44 30.47 -8.54 8.64
N VAL A 45 29.92 -7.41 9.06
CA VAL A 45 28.62 -7.37 9.74
C VAL A 45 27.60 -6.86 8.73
N HIS A 46 26.62 -7.69 8.42
CA HIS A 46 25.48 -7.35 7.59
C HIS A 46 24.24 -7.20 8.45
N TYR A 47 23.45 -6.17 8.17
CA TYR A 47 22.16 -5.94 8.81
C TYR A 47 21.08 -6.21 7.77
N GLN A 48 20.33 -7.29 7.96
CA GLN A 48 19.29 -7.70 7.02
C GLN A 48 17.95 -7.84 7.73
N TYR A 49 16.93 -7.20 7.18
CA TYR A 49 15.56 -7.40 7.65
C TYR A 49 15.07 -8.81 7.29
N PRO A 50 14.30 -9.47 8.18
CA PRO A 50 13.75 -10.78 7.91
C PRO A 50 12.84 -10.74 6.68
N LEU A 51 12.77 -11.84 5.92
CA LEU A 51 11.94 -11.95 4.70
C LEU A 51 10.47 -11.54 4.93
N MET A 52 9.93 -11.80 6.12
CA MET A 52 8.57 -11.40 6.50
C MET A 52 8.35 -9.89 6.43
N PHE A 53 9.35 -9.08 6.81
CA PHE A 53 9.29 -7.62 6.69
C PHE A 53 9.07 -7.21 5.23
N TRP A 54 9.86 -7.78 4.31
CA TRP A 54 9.72 -7.51 2.88
C TRP A 54 8.34 -7.89 2.32
N VAL A 55 7.81 -9.05 2.72
CA VAL A 55 6.45 -9.48 2.31
C VAL A 55 5.40 -8.49 2.80
N ILE A 56 5.50 -8.05 4.06
CA ILE A 56 4.58 -7.07 4.64
C ILE A 56 4.68 -5.74 3.87
N CYS A 57 5.88 -5.25 3.58
CA CYS A 57 6.08 -4.03 2.80
C CYS A 57 5.42 -4.11 1.41
N VAL A 58 5.54 -5.24 0.71
CA VAL A 58 4.88 -5.44 -0.60
C VAL A 58 3.37 -5.36 -0.48
N ILE A 59 2.77 -6.02 0.54
CA ILE A 59 1.33 -5.96 0.78
C ILE A 59 0.88 -4.52 1.06
N LEU A 60 1.65 -3.78 1.87
CA LEU A 60 1.36 -2.38 2.20
C LEU A 60 1.42 -1.47 0.96
N ILE A 61 2.39 -1.65 0.08
CA ILE A 61 2.46 -0.89 -1.18
C ILE A 61 1.20 -1.12 -2.02
N ILE A 62 0.77 -2.38 -2.15
CA ILE A 62 -0.42 -2.73 -2.92
C ILE A 62 -1.68 -2.09 -2.29
N THR A 63 -1.86 -2.22 -0.97
CA THR A 63 -3.03 -1.64 -0.28
C THR A 63 -3.03 -0.12 -0.34
N PHE A 64 -1.86 0.52 -0.27
CA PHE A 64 -1.71 1.97 -0.43
C PHE A 64 -2.14 2.43 -1.84
N ILE A 65 -1.68 1.75 -2.90
CA ILE A 65 -2.06 2.05 -4.29
C ILE A 65 -3.56 1.87 -4.48
N LEU A 66 -4.15 0.78 -3.97
CA LEU A 66 -5.59 0.55 -3.97
C LEU A 66 -6.35 1.67 -3.25
N GLY A 67 -5.86 2.11 -2.09
CA GLY A 67 -6.43 3.23 -1.34
C GLY A 67 -6.45 4.50 -2.18
N ILE A 68 -5.31 4.88 -2.79
CA ILE A 68 -5.21 6.04 -3.69
C ILE A 68 -6.17 5.89 -4.88
N TYR A 69 -6.24 4.71 -5.48
CA TYR A 69 -7.15 4.43 -6.59
C TYR A 69 -8.61 4.66 -6.18
N PHE A 70 -9.05 4.20 -5.01
CA PHE A 70 -10.41 4.44 -4.51
C PHE A 70 -10.69 5.92 -4.19
N ILE A 71 -9.66 6.70 -3.82
CA ILE A 71 -9.79 8.15 -3.61
C ILE A 71 -9.96 8.88 -4.94
N LEU A 72 -9.14 8.52 -5.94
CA LEU A 72 -9.10 9.16 -7.26
C LEU A 72 -10.20 8.66 -8.20
N ALA A 73 -10.74 7.47 -7.96
CA ALA A 73 -11.86 6.92 -8.71
C ALA A 73 -13.03 7.89 -8.57
N LYS A 74 -13.24 8.70 -9.62
CA LYS A 74 -14.45 9.50 -9.74
C LYS A 74 -15.61 8.54 -9.56
N GLU A 75 -16.53 8.93 -8.68
CA GLU A 75 -17.83 8.29 -8.58
C GLU A 75 -18.38 8.37 -10.01
N LYS A 76 -18.39 7.24 -10.71
CA LYS A 76 -19.27 7.08 -11.85
C LYS A 76 -20.63 7.28 -11.21
N GLN A 77 -21.15 8.51 -11.24
CA GLN A 77 -22.58 8.70 -11.15
C GLN A 77 -23.09 7.73 -12.20
N TYR A 78 -23.74 6.67 -11.74
CA TYR A 78 -24.76 6.10 -12.58
C TYR A 78 -25.61 7.31 -12.93
N GLU A 79 -25.53 7.77 -14.18
CA GLU A 79 -26.60 8.53 -14.79
C GLU A 79 -27.82 7.60 -14.74
N GLU A 80 -28.41 7.45 -13.56
CA GLU A 80 -29.85 7.31 -13.48
C GLU A 80 -30.34 8.60 -14.13
N CYS A 81 -30.71 8.46 -15.41
CA CYS A 81 -31.27 9.52 -16.23
C CYS A 81 -32.22 10.35 -15.36
N PRO A 82 -31.93 11.64 -15.08
CA PRO A 82 -32.79 12.43 -14.21
C PRO A 82 -34.16 12.73 -14.82
N PHE A 83 -34.42 12.29 -16.06
CA PHE A 83 -35.58 12.73 -16.82
C PHE A 83 -35.80 11.84 -18.07
N CYS A 84 -36.10 10.55 -17.90
CA CYS A 84 -36.78 9.82 -18.97
C CYS A 84 -38.29 9.96 -18.77
N ASP A 85 -38.85 10.86 -19.58
CA ASP A 85 -40.22 10.90 -20.09
C ASP A 85 -41.34 11.39 -19.17
N THR A 86 -41.41 12.72 -18.98
CA THR A 86 -42.70 13.41 -19.07
C THR A 86 -42.65 14.43 -20.20
N PRO A 87 -43.26 14.16 -21.37
CA PRO A 87 -43.66 15.23 -22.27
C PRO A 87 -44.96 15.82 -21.74
N GLU A 88 -44.83 17.00 -21.12
CA GLU A 88 -45.91 17.97 -21.02
C GLU A 88 -46.41 18.28 -22.44
N TYR A 89 -47.60 17.80 -22.79
CA TYR A 89 -48.29 18.20 -24.01
C TYR A 89 -49.67 18.76 -23.66
N THR A 90 -49.74 20.08 -23.63
CA THR A 90 -50.98 20.85 -23.73
C THR A 90 -51.66 20.55 -25.07
N ARG A 91 -52.88 19.97 -25.06
CA ARG A 91 -53.85 20.16 -26.17
C ARG A 91 -55.30 19.78 -25.80
N ASN A 92 -56.13 20.81 -25.67
CA ASN A 92 -57.58 20.92 -25.97
C ASN A 92 -58.52 19.71 -25.80
N LYS A 93 -59.52 19.84 -24.90
CA LYS A 93 -60.93 20.12 -25.27
C LYS A 93 -61.74 20.55 -24.05
#